data_AF-A0A915HIS6-F1
#
_entry.id   AF-A0A915HIS6-F1
#
_cell.length_a   1.000
_cell.length_b   1.000
_cell.length_c   1.000
_cell.angle_alpha   90.00
_cell.angle_beta   90.00
_cell.angle_gamma   90.00
#
_symmetry.space_group_name_H-M   'P 1'
#
loop_
_entity.id
_entity.type
_entity.pdbx_description
1 polymer ?
#
loop_
_entity_poly.entity_id
_entity_poly.type
_entity_poly.pdbx_seq_one_letter_code
_entity_poly.pdbx_strand_id
1 'polypeptide(L)'
;MTTHLYKQEMPPSGGYPKINVQRTFPKTWFNWYRCSLIGCGICIYGSFIQSYWNKKSWARTLEQQDVANALMPFMKAESDRMWLLMAHRLRDEEAEAMKDVPGWKVGTWYGEPIYFTKPRGTWWCPKELELFSHSSVEEYDHGRHFRRHTNVAELPSWYDKFIPKIPHHDLI
;
A
#
# COMPACT_ATOMS: atom_id res chain seq x y z
N MET A 1 -61.54 64.76 -62.60
CA MET A 1 -60.97 64.02 -61.45
C MET A 1 -59.66 63.41 -61.91
N THR A 2 -58.52 63.97 -61.49
CA THR A 2 -57.18 63.45 -61.81
C THR A 2 -56.96 62.16 -61.03
N THR A 3 -56.98 61.01 -61.70
CA THR A 3 -56.77 59.70 -61.10
C THR A 3 -55.28 59.52 -60.81
N HIS A 4 -54.88 59.58 -59.53
CA HIS A 4 -53.53 59.19 -59.14
C HIS A 4 -53.31 57.71 -59.50
N LEU A 5 -52.38 57.45 -60.41
CA LEU A 5 -51.97 56.08 -60.79
C LEU A 5 -51.22 55.46 -59.61
N TYR A 6 -51.90 54.61 -58.84
CA TYR A 6 -51.28 53.80 -57.81
C TYR A 6 -50.59 52.60 -58.47
N LYS A 7 -49.26 52.55 -58.40
CA LYS A 7 -48.50 51.37 -58.83
C LYS A 7 -48.46 50.38 -57.67
N GLN A 8 -49.32 49.38 -57.73
CA GLN A 8 -49.31 48.29 -56.76
C GLN A 8 -48.08 47.41 -57.00
N GLU A 9 -47.29 47.18 -55.95
CA GLU A 9 -46.21 46.18 -56.01
C GLU A 9 -46.83 44.79 -56.19
N MET A 10 -46.46 44.13 -57.27
CA MET A 10 -46.92 42.78 -57.63
C MET A 10 -45.74 41.82 -57.58
N PRO A 11 -45.97 40.52 -57.29
CA PRO A 11 -44.92 39.53 -57.47
C PRO A 11 -44.47 39.53 -58.94
N PRO A 12 -43.20 39.18 -59.21
CA PRO A 12 -42.72 39.08 -60.59
C PRO A 12 -43.60 38.09 -61.38
N SER A 13 -43.71 38.29 -62.70
CA SER A 13 -44.61 37.52 -63.57
C SER A 13 -44.36 35.99 -63.60
N GLY A 14 -43.25 35.52 -63.01
CA GLY A 14 -42.90 34.11 -62.82
C GLY A 14 -43.00 33.58 -61.38
N GLY A 15 -43.49 34.39 -60.43
CA GLY A 15 -43.57 34.04 -59.01
C GLY A 15 -42.23 34.08 -58.27
N TYR A 16 -42.27 33.91 -56.94
CA TYR A 16 -41.07 33.83 -56.11
C TYR A 16 -40.42 32.44 -56.20
N PRO A 17 -39.09 32.33 -56.01
CA PRO A 17 -38.43 31.04 -55.93
C PRO A 17 -39.00 30.21 -54.78
N LYS A 18 -39.04 28.89 -54.97
CA LYS A 18 -39.53 27.97 -53.94
C LYS A 18 -38.61 28.04 -52.72
N ILE A 19 -39.18 28.45 -51.59
CA ILE A 19 -38.50 28.42 -50.30
C ILE A 19 -38.52 26.98 -49.79
N ASN A 20 -37.37 26.47 -49.36
CA ASN A 20 -37.33 25.17 -48.72
C ASN A 20 -37.85 25.29 -47.28
N VAL A 21 -39.10 24.90 -47.07
CA VAL A 21 -39.77 24.93 -45.76
C VAL A 21 -39.40 23.69 -44.91
N GLN A 22 -38.82 22.65 -45.53
CA GLN A 22 -38.47 21.42 -44.82
C GLN A 22 -37.19 21.59 -44.01
N ARG A 23 -37.11 20.89 -42.88
CA ARG A 23 -35.90 20.85 -42.06
C ARG A 23 -34.79 20.11 -42.80
N THR A 24 -33.70 20.81 -43.11
CA THR A 24 -32.49 20.22 -43.67
C THR A 24 -31.50 19.94 -42.54
N PHE A 25 -31.09 18.69 -42.39
CA PHE A 25 -30.05 18.32 -41.43
C PHE A 25 -28.68 18.35 -42.11
N PRO A 26 -27.68 19.00 -41.50
CA PRO A 26 -26.31 18.92 -41.99
C PRO A 26 -25.80 17.48 -41.81
N LYS A 27 -25.05 16.98 -42.80
CA LYS A 27 -24.33 15.71 -42.64
C LYS A 27 -23.26 15.88 -41.57
N THR A 28 -23.41 15.17 -40.45
CA THR A 28 -22.42 15.18 -39.37
C THR A 28 -21.24 14.28 -39.73
N TRP A 29 -20.03 14.74 -39.43
CA TRP A 29 -18.81 13.99 -39.72
C TRP A 29 -18.47 12.94 -38.66
N PHE A 30 -18.95 13.16 -37.43
CA PHE A 30 -18.81 12.31 -36.26
C PHE A 30 -19.79 11.13 -36.29
N ASN A 31 -19.48 10.13 -37.12
CA ASN A 31 -20.17 8.85 -37.09
C ASN A 31 -19.60 7.96 -35.97
N TRP A 32 -20.46 7.16 -35.32
CA TRP A 32 -20.11 6.34 -34.16
C TRP A 32 -18.83 5.49 -34.36
N TYR A 33 -18.68 4.84 -35.51
CA TYR A 33 -17.54 3.96 -35.78
C TYR A 33 -16.22 4.75 -35.89
N ARG A 34 -16.25 5.99 -36.36
CA ARG A 34 -15.05 6.86 -36.43
C ARG A 34 -14.62 7.28 -35.04
N CYS A 35 -15.58 7.65 -34.19
CA CYS A 35 -15.33 7.97 -32.79
C CYS A 35 -14.70 6.78 -32.06
N SER A 36 -15.25 5.59 -32.27
CA SER A 36 -14.72 4.35 -31.68
C SER A 36 -13.30 4.06 -32.14
N LEU A 37 -13.00 4.20 -33.43
CA LEU A 37 -11.65 3.99 -33.96
C LEU A 37 -10.63 4.98 -33.36
N ILE A 38 -10.99 6.26 -33.27
CA ILE A 38 -10.14 7.29 -32.66
C ILE A 38 -9.93 6.98 -31.17
N GLY A 39 -11.01 6.63 -30.45
CA GLY A 39 -10.93 6.26 -29.04
C GLY A 39 -10.03 5.05 -28.80
N CYS A 40 -10.18 3.98 -29.60
CA CYS A 40 -9.31 2.81 -29.54
C CYS A 40 -7.86 3.18 -29.82
N GLY A 41 -7.58 4.04 -30.81
CA GLY A 41 -6.23 4.51 -31.11
C GLY A 41 -5.58 5.25 -29.94
N ILE A 42 -6.34 6.14 -29.28
CA ILE A 42 -5.88 6.86 -28.08
C ILE A 42 -5.61 5.89 -26.94
N CYS A 43 -6.48 4.91 -26.70
CA CYS A 43 -6.30 3.90 -25.64
C CYS A 43 -5.06 3.03 -25.87
N ILE A 44 -4.83 2.58 -27.11
CA ILE A 44 -3.64 1.77 -27.46
C ILE A 44 -2.37 2.60 -27.25
N TYR A 45 -2.35 3.84 -27.72
CA TYR A 45 -1.20 4.74 -27.55
C TYR A 45 -0.94 5.06 -26.07
N GLY A 46 -2.00 5.35 -25.31
CA GLY A 46 -1.92 5.57 -23.87
C GLY A 46 -1.38 4.36 -23.12
N SER A 47 -1.81 3.15 -23.49
CA SER A 47 -1.31 1.90 -22.90
C SER A 47 0.17 1.66 -23.18
N PHE A 48 0.64 2.01 -24.38
CA PHE A 48 2.06 1.94 -24.74
C PHE A 48 2.91 2.91 -23.90
N ILE A 49 2.48 4.16 -23.78
CA ILE A 49 3.14 5.17 -22.93
C ILE A 49 3.15 4.70 -21.47
N GLN A 50 2.01 4.22 -20.96
CA GLN A 50 1.91 3.71 -19.59
C GLN A 50 2.88 2.56 -19.34
N SER A 51 3.02 1.63 -20.28
CA SER A 51 3.99 0.53 -20.17
C SER A 51 5.42 1.05 -20.04
N TYR A 52 5.80 2.07 -20.82
CA TYR A 52 7.11 2.71 -20.70
C TYR A 52 7.33 3.37 -19.34
N TRP A 53 6.35 4.14 -18.84
CA TRP A 53 6.44 4.77 -17.52
C TRP A 53 6.47 3.76 -16.38
N ASN A 54 5.70 2.68 -16.49
CA ASN A 54 5.70 1.60 -15.53
C ASN A 54 7.10 0.99 -15.40
N LYS A 55 7.79 0.71 -16.52
CA LYS A 55 9.18 0.20 -16.48
C LYS A 55 10.12 1.14 -15.72
N LYS A 56 10.02 2.46 -15.97
CA LYS A 56 10.80 3.47 -15.25
C LYS A 56 10.45 3.53 -13.76
N SER A 57 9.17 3.36 -13.41
CA SER A 57 8.73 3.35 -12.01
C SER A 57 9.22 2.10 -11.28
N TRP A 58 9.17 0.94 -11.93
CA TRP A 58 9.71 -0.31 -11.40
C TRP A 58 11.21 -0.21 -11.12
N ALA A 59 11.98 0.39 -12.04
CA ALA A 59 13.41 0.61 -11.83
C ALA A 59 13.67 1.49 -10.59
N ARG A 60 12.89 2.55 -10.39
CA ARG A 60 12.97 3.41 -9.18
C ARG A 60 12.58 2.66 -7.91
N THR A 61 11.55 1.84 -7.96
CA THR A 61 11.13 1.03 -6.80
C THR A 61 12.19 -0.02 -6.44
N LEU A 62 12.81 -0.65 -7.44
CA LEU A 62 13.94 -1.56 -7.22
C LEU A 62 15.11 -0.86 -6.55
N GLU A 63 15.51 0.32 -7.05
CA GLU A 63 16.57 1.12 -6.43
C GLU A 63 16.25 1.47 -4.96
N GLN A 64 15.00 1.88 -4.67
CA GLN A 64 14.55 2.14 -3.30
C GLN A 64 14.58 0.89 -2.42
N GLN A 65 14.21 -0.27 -2.96
CA GLN A 65 14.25 -1.55 -2.24
C GLN A 65 15.69 -2.01 -1.98
N ASP A 66 16.59 -1.84 -2.94
CA ASP A 66 18.01 -2.17 -2.77
C ASP A 66 18.65 -1.31 -1.69
N VAL A 67 18.38 0.00 -1.68
CA VAL A 67 18.83 0.90 -0.61
C VAL A 67 18.24 0.49 0.74
N ALA A 68 16.94 0.17 0.79
CA ALA A 68 16.31 -0.29 2.02
C ALA A 68 16.91 -1.61 2.52
N ASN A 69 17.20 -2.57 1.64
CA ASN A 69 17.82 -3.85 1.98
C ASN A 69 19.25 -3.66 2.50
N ALA A 70 20.02 -2.75 1.90
CA ALA A 70 21.37 -2.43 2.37
C ALA A 70 21.37 -1.79 3.77
N LEU A 71 20.36 -0.98 4.09
CA LEU A 71 20.21 -0.33 5.41
C LEU A 71 19.55 -1.21 6.46
N MET A 72 18.74 -2.18 6.04
CA MET A 72 17.99 -3.09 6.91
C MET A 72 18.81 -3.73 8.04
N PRO A 73 20.03 -4.27 7.82
CA PRO A 73 20.79 -4.89 8.91
C PRO A 73 21.17 -3.91 10.03
N PHE A 74 21.48 -2.65 9.69
CA PHE A 74 21.82 -1.63 10.69
C PHE A 74 20.59 -1.24 11.50
N MET A 75 19.48 -0.92 10.83
CA MET A 75 18.22 -0.59 11.51
C MET A 75 17.73 -1.73 12.39
N LYS A 76 17.91 -2.98 11.92
CA LYS A 76 17.55 -4.16 12.69
C LYS A 76 18.44 -4.30 13.93
N ALA A 77 19.75 -4.15 13.79
CA ALA A 77 20.67 -4.24 14.93
C ALA A 77 20.42 -3.15 16.00
N GLU A 78 20.14 -1.92 15.58
CA GLU A 78 19.78 -0.83 16.50
C GLU A 78 18.48 -1.12 17.26
N SER A 79 17.47 -1.60 16.54
CA SER A 79 16.19 -1.99 17.12
C SER A 79 16.34 -3.15 18.10
N ASP A 80 17.13 -4.16 17.75
CA ASP A 80 17.38 -5.34 18.59
C ASP A 80 18.11 -4.95 19.88
N ARG A 81 19.09 -4.03 19.78
CA ARG A 81 19.78 -3.46 20.95
C ARG A 81 18.81 -2.74 21.88
N MET A 82 17.96 -1.87 21.33
CA MET A 82 16.99 -1.13 22.14
C MET A 82 16.02 -2.08 22.85
N TRP A 83 15.53 -3.11 22.16
CA TRP A 83 14.64 -4.12 22.72
C TRP A 83 15.28 -4.88 23.89
N LEU A 84 16.52 -5.33 23.72
CA LEU A 84 17.24 -6.06 24.78
C LEU A 84 17.51 -5.18 26.00
N LEU A 85 17.80 -3.89 25.79
CA LEU A 85 17.98 -2.93 26.89
C LEU A 85 16.68 -2.72 27.68
N MET A 86 15.54 -2.60 27.00
CA MET A 86 14.24 -2.50 27.66
C MET A 86 13.91 -3.77 28.44
N ALA A 87 14.11 -4.94 27.83
CA ALA A 87 13.88 -6.23 28.50
C ALA A 87 14.80 -6.42 29.72
N HIS A 88 16.05 -5.96 29.64
CA HIS A 88 16.96 -5.96 30.79
C HIS A 88 16.45 -5.07 31.92
N ARG A 89 16.05 -3.83 31.60
CA ARG A 89 15.52 -2.89 32.58
C ARG A 89 14.30 -3.45 33.31
N LEU A 90 13.35 -4.05 32.58
CA LEU A 90 12.17 -4.67 33.19
C LEU A 90 12.54 -5.82 34.11
N ARG A 91 13.58 -6.59 33.76
CA ARG A 91 14.06 -7.69 34.58
C ARG A 91 14.66 -7.18 35.90
N ASP A 92 15.35 -6.05 35.86
CA ASP A 92 15.88 -5.39 37.06
C ASP A 92 14.74 -4.84 37.93
N GLU A 93 13.74 -4.20 37.31
CA GLU A 93 12.53 -3.70 37.99
C GLU A 93 11.70 -4.84 38.60
N GLU A 94 11.55 -5.97 37.90
CA GLU A 94 10.90 -7.19 38.41
C GLU A 94 11.65 -7.73 39.64
N ALA A 95 12.99 -7.77 39.58
CA ALA A 95 13.81 -8.25 40.69
C ALA A 95 13.68 -7.37 41.94
N GLU A 96 13.60 -6.05 41.77
CA GLU A 96 13.39 -5.10 42.86
C GLU A 96 11.97 -5.22 43.44
N ALA A 97 10.95 -5.28 42.58
CA ALA A 97 9.55 -5.33 42.99
C ALA A 97 9.15 -6.65 43.66
N MET A 98 9.74 -7.78 43.23
CA MET A 98 9.37 -9.12 43.69
C MET A 98 10.31 -9.71 44.76
N LYS A 99 11.26 -8.93 45.29
CA LYS A 99 12.25 -9.39 46.27
C LYS A 99 11.64 -9.99 47.55
N ASP A 100 10.47 -9.51 47.95
CA ASP A 100 9.82 -9.89 49.21
C ASP A 100 8.85 -11.08 49.05
N VAL A 101 8.64 -11.56 47.82
CA VAL A 101 7.70 -12.65 47.52
C VAL A 101 8.41 -14.01 47.61
N PRO A 102 8.02 -14.90 48.54
CA PRO A 102 8.68 -16.18 48.72
C PRO A 102 8.48 -17.08 47.49
N GLY A 103 9.59 -17.65 46.99
CA GLY A 103 9.56 -18.56 45.83
C GLY A 103 9.49 -17.88 44.46
N TRP A 104 9.46 -16.54 44.39
CA TRP A 104 9.53 -15.84 43.12
C TRP A 104 10.92 -15.97 42.50
N LYS A 105 10.98 -16.33 41.22
CA LYS A 105 12.21 -16.40 40.44
C LYS A 105 12.05 -15.55 39.19
N VAL A 106 12.83 -14.48 39.12
CA VAL A 106 12.78 -13.45 38.07
C VAL A 106 12.81 -14.06 36.66
N GLY A 107 11.85 -13.66 35.83
CA GLY A 107 11.68 -14.14 34.45
C GLY A 107 11.06 -15.54 34.32
N THR A 108 10.55 -16.12 35.40
CA THR A 108 9.81 -17.39 35.39
C THR A 108 8.55 -17.27 36.24
N TRP A 109 7.57 -18.12 35.98
CA TRP A 109 6.39 -18.17 36.82
C TRP A 109 6.64 -19.11 38.01
N TYR A 110 7.04 -18.57 39.18
CA TYR A 110 7.41 -19.36 40.37
C TYR A 110 8.40 -20.52 40.07
N GLY A 111 9.36 -20.28 39.17
CA GLY A 111 10.34 -21.29 38.74
C GLY A 111 9.92 -22.13 37.54
N GLU A 112 8.66 -22.06 37.10
CA GLU A 112 8.17 -22.71 35.89
C GLU A 112 8.31 -21.80 34.65
N PRO A 113 8.63 -22.36 33.47
CA PRO A 113 8.63 -21.60 32.23
C PRO A 113 7.19 -21.22 31.83
N ILE A 114 6.99 -19.99 31.35
CA ILE A 114 5.66 -19.50 30.91
C ILE A 114 5.12 -20.32 29.73
N TYR A 115 6.00 -20.78 28.83
CA TYR A 115 5.63 -21.56 27.66
C TYR A 115 6.12 -23.01 27.77
N PHE A 116 5.19 -23.95 27.92
CA PHE A 116 5.49 -25.39 27.96
C PHE A 116 5.71 -26.01 26.58
N THR A 117 5.12 -25.42 25.54
CA THR A 117 5.16 -25.95 24.17
C THR A 117 6.50 -25.69 23.47
N LYS A 118 7.35 -24.83 24.06
CA LYS A 118 8.58 -24.37 23.43
C LYS A 118 9.79 -25.07 24.02
N PRO A 119 10.79 -25.45 23.20
CA PRO A 119 12.04 -25.97 23.72
C PRO A 119 12.74 -24.92 24.58
N ARG A 120 13.41 -25.38 25.64
CA ARG A 120 14.20 -24.53 26.53
C ARG A 120 15.32 -23.85 25.74
N GLY A 121 15.53 -22.55 25.96
CA GLY A 121 16.54 -21.75 25.26
C GLY A 121 16.07 -21.08 23.97
N THR A 122 14.82 -21.31 23.55
CA THR A 122 14.22 -20.58 22.42
C THR A 122 13.90 -19.14 22.84
N TRP A 123 14.22 -18.17 21.98
CA TRP A 123 13.78 -16.79 22.19
C TRP A 123 12.26 -16.67 22.01
N TRP A 124 11.65 -15.87 22.87
CA TRP A 124 10.27 -15.43 22.72
C TRP A 124 10.24 -13.92 22.72
N CYS A 125 9.80 -13.32 21.62
CA CYS A 125 9.48 -11.91 21.55
C CYS A 125 8.29 -11.65 22.51
N PRO A 126 8.51 -10.88 23.58
CA PRO A 126 7.44 -10.47 24.46
C PRO A 126 6.43 -9.61 23.70
N LYS A 127 5.21 -9.52 24.25
CA LYS A 127 4.19 -8.61 23.69
C LYS A 127 4.60 -7.17 23.95
N GLU A 128 4.07 -6.28 23.13
CA GLU A 128 4.29 -4.83 23.25
C GLU A 128 3.91 -4.31 24.65
N LEU A 129 2.75 -4.71 25.18
CA LEU A 129 2.33 -4.36 26.53
C LEU A 129 3.23 -4.92 27.64
N GLU A 130 3.91 -6.04 27.40
CA GLU A 130 4.84 -6.64 28.36
C GLU A 130 6.15 -5.85 28.41
N LEU A 131 6.63 -5.37 27.26
CA LEU A 131 7.87 -4.58 27.19
C LEU A 131 7.68 -3.13 27.65
N PHE A 132 6.50 -2.55 27.40
CA PHE A 132 6.24 -1.14 27.65
C PHE A 132 5.35 -0.89 28.87
N SER A 133 5.24 -1.84 29.80
CA SER A 133 4.39 -1.71 30.99
C SER A 133 4.80 -0.54 31.90
N HIS A 134 6.10 -0.25 31.99
CA HIS A 134 6.68 0.79 32.84
C HIS A 134 7.25 1.98 32.06
N SER A 135 7.08 2.02 30.74
CA SER A 135 7.57 3.12 29.90
C SER A 135 6.60 4.32 29.90
N SER A 136 7.12 5.50 29.59
CA SER A 136 6.27 6.67 29.33
C SER A 136 5.47 6.50 28.03
N VAL A 137 4.41 7.31 27.86
CA VAL A 137 3.61 7.32 26.62
C VAL A 137 4.48 7.67 25.40
N GLU A 138 5.43 8.58 25.56
CA GLU A 138 6.35 8.99 24.49
C GLU A 138 7.30 7.86 24.09
N GLU A 139 7.86 7.16 25.07
CA GLU A 139 8.76 6.02 24.85
C GLU A 139 8.01 4.85 24.19
N TYR A 140 6.76 4.61 24.61
CA TYR A 140 5.85 3.66 23.97
C TYR A 140 5.58 4.02 22.50
N ASP A 141 5.19 5.27 22.23
CA ASP A 141 4.85 5.71 20.87
C ASP A 141 6.07 5.70 19.94
N HIS A 142 7.26 6.00 20.45
CA HIS A 142 8.50 5.85 19.69
C HIS A 142 8.84 4.36 19.47
N GLY A 143 8.72 3.53 20.50
CA GLY A 143 9.12 2.13 20.51
C GLY A 143 8.22 1.17 19.72
N ARG A 144 6.92 1.45 19.62
CA ARG A 144 5.95 0.56 18.94
C ARG A 144 6.18 0.42 17.44
N HIS A 145 6.84 1.39 16.81
CA HIS A 145 7.02 1.42 15.35
C HIS A 145 8.16 0.51 14.88
N PHE A 146 8.97 -0.01 15.80
CA PHE A 146 10.05 -0.93 15.46
C PHE A 146 9.49 -2.32 15.13
N ARG A 147 9.85 -2.81 13.93
CA ARG A 147 9.26 -4.00 13.32
C ARG A 147 9.52 -5.24 14.20
N ARG A 148 8.43 -5.80 14.74
CA ARG A 148 8.40 -6.97 15.64
C ARG A 148 9.35 -8.08 15.17
N HIS A 149 10.14 -8.61 16.10
CA HIS A 149 10.78 -9.91 15.89
C HIS A 149 9.69 -10.95 15.67
N THR A 150 9.66 -11.56 14.50
CA THR A 150 8.72 -12.63 14.24
C THR A 150 9.20 -13.90 14.94
N ASN A 151 8.57 -14.23 16.05
CA ASN A 151 8.71 -15.52 16.76
C ASN A 151 8.34 -16.76 15.95
N VAL A 152 7.84 -16.56 14.73
CA VAL A 152 7.19 -17.60 13.92
C VAL A 152 8.21 -18.36 13.07
N ALA A 153 9.38 -17.77 12.79
CA ALA A 153 10.35 -18.34 11.85
C ALA A 153 11.28 -19.41 12.44
N GLU A 154 11.39 -19.50 13.77
CA GLU A 154 12.42 -20.35 14.43
C GLU A 154 11.88 -21.69 14.94
N LEU A 155 10.56 -21.83 15.12
CA LEU A 155 9.95 -23.06 15.63
C LEU A 155 9.35 -23.87 14.49
N PRO A 156 9.61 -25.21 14.43
CA PRO A 156 8.92 -26.08 13.51
C PRO A 156 7.41 -25.94 13.73
N SER A 157 6.74 -25.29 12.78
CA SER A 157 5.30 -25.17 12.81
C SER A 157 4.70 -26.52 12.49
N TRP A 158 3.50 -26.81 13.00
CA TRP A 158 2.85 -28.08 12.70
C TRP A 158 2.61 -28.29 11.19
N TYR A 159 2.60 -27.21 10.40
CA TYR A 159 2.47 -27.25 8.95
C TYR A 159 3.80 -27.48 8.20
N ASP A 160 4.96 -27.34 8.85
CA ASP A 160 6.27 -27.50 8.19
C ASP A 160 6.50 -28.93 7.68
N LYS A 161 5.76 -29.91 8.24
CA LYS A 161 5.72 -31.28 7.71
C LYS A 161 5.10 -31.39 6.31
N PHE A 162 4.27 -30.42 5.91
CA PHE A 162 3.53 -30.43 4.65
C PHE A 162 4.16 -29.51 3.59
N ILE A 163 4.99 -28.57 4.00
CA ILE A 163 5.66 -27.64 3.09
C ILE A 163 6.99 -28.28 2.69
N PRO A 164 7.23 -28.55 1.40
CA PRO A 164 8.53 -29.02 0.96
C PRO A 164 9.58 -27.96 1.31
N LYS A 165 10.64 -28.35 2.01
CA LYS A 165 11.76 -27.44 2.28
C LYS A 165 12.32 -27.01 0.93
N ILE A 166 12.22 -25.71 0.65
CA ILE A 166 12.88 -25.13 -0.51
C ILE A 166 14.38 -25.37 -0.28
N PRO A 167 15.10 -26.01 -1.21
CA PRO A 167 16.55 -26.12 -1.09
C PRO A 167 17.07 -24.69 -0.98
N HIS A 168 17.61 -24.33 0.18
CA HIS A 168 18.30 -23.06 0.34
C HIS A 168 19.43 -23.09 -0.69
N HIS A 169 19.30 -22.30 -1.75
CA HIS A 169 20.46 -21.99 -2.57
C HIS A 169 21.40 -21.23 -1.65
N ASP A 170 22.58 -21.78 -1.42
CA ASP A 170 23.69 -21.09 -0.76
C ASP A 170 24.02 -19.85 -1.60
N LEU A 171 23.33 -18.75 -1.32
CA LEU A 171 23.65 -17.43 -1.84
C LEU A 171 24.58 -16.80 -0.79
N ILE A 172 25.88 -17.01 -1.05
CA ILE A 172 27.06 -16.18 -0.74
C ILE A 172 26.97 -15.34 0.54
#